data_AF-A0A932ZN25-F1
#
_entry.id   AF-A0A932ZN25-F1
#
_cell.length_a   1.000
_cell.length_b   1.000
_cell.length_c   1.000
_cell.angle_alpha   90.00
_cell.angle_beta   90.00
_cell.angle_gamma   90.00
#
_symmetry.space_group_name_H-M   'P 1'
#
loop_
_entity.id
_entity.type
_entity.pdbx_description
1 polymer ?
#
loop_
_entity_poly.entity_id
_entity_poly.type
_entity_poly.pdbx_seq_one_letter_code
_entity_poly.pdbx_strand_id
1 'polypeptide(L)'
;LWILPPNYSFARGKEALETQWGSSVEAHLRRRRLILMPWDRWYGLEVSIQELLKRARQLLDETLSAGFQSLKILTHSPHRSSSYWKDFFLYEEAFPKRFGRRPVVSLCAYSLIDCPAQAVSSVALNHSFCLIHRGSEWEWLENKPVKSSSLTL
;
A
#
# COMPACT_ATOMS: atom_id res chain seq x y z
N LEU A 1 1.56 1.33 -4.64
CA LEU A 1 1.67 -0.13 -4.74
C LEU A 1 3.13 -0.52 -4.76
N TRP A 2 3.52 -1.60 -4.08
CA TRP A 2 4.85 -2.19 -4.15
C TRP A 2 4.71 -3.69 -4.41
N ILE A 3 5.19 -4.18 -5.55
CA ILE A 3 5.07 -5.59 -5.93
C ILE A 3 6.38 -6.29 -5.59
N LEU A 4 6.33 -7.17 -4.60
CA LEU A 4 7.43 -8.01 -4.17
C LEU A 4 7.51 -9.26 -5.08
N PRO A 5 8.70 -9.61 -5.58
CA PRO A 5 8.89 -10.86 -6.32
C PRO A 5 8.52 -12.07 -5.46
N PRO A 6 8.23 -13.23 -6.08
CA PRO A 6 7.82 -14.42 -5.36
C PRO A 6 8.77 -14.82 -4.23
N ASN A 7 10.07 -14.67 -4.42
CA ASN A 7 11.13 -15.04 -3.49
C ASN A 7 11.49 -13.97 -2.44
N TYR A 8 10.66 -12.93 -2.30
CA TYR A 8 10.89 -11.83 -1.36
C TYR A 8 9.86 -11.87 -0.22
N SER A 9 10.37 -12.01 1.01
CA SER A 9 9.60 -11.60 2.18
C SER A 9 9.51 -10.08 2.23
N PHE A 10 8.51 -9.55 2.96
CA PHE A 10 8.42 -8.11 3.18
C PHE A 10 9.70 -7.51 3.80
N ALA A 11 10.31 -8.22 4.75
CA ALA A 11 11.58 -7.82 5.37
C ALA A 11 12.72 -7.75 4.35
N ARG A 12 12.86 -8.77 3.49
CA ARG A 12 13.88 -8.81 2.44
C ARG A 12 13.67 -7.71 1.40
N GLY A 13 12.42 -7.45 1.02
CA GLY A 13 12.08 -6.34 0.13
C GLY A 13 12.53 -5.00 0.69
N LYS A 14 12.30 -4.80 1.99
CA LYS A 14 12.66 -3.57 2.70
C LYS A 14 14.17 -3.36 2.75
N GLU A 15 14.94 -4.40 3.08
CA GLU A 15 16.39 -4.34 3.10
C GLU A 15 16.99 -4.01 1.71
N ALA A 16 16.47 -4.65 0.65
CA ALA A 16 16.89 -4.36 -0.72
C ALA A 16 16.63 -2.90 -1.11
N LEU A 17 15.47 -2.38 -0.69
CA LEU A 17 15.05 -1.01 -0.93
C LEU A 17 15.87 0.02 -0.15
N GLU A 18 16.24 -0.28 1.10
CA GLU A 18 17.18 0.55 1.88
C GLU A 18 18.57 0.59 1.25
N THR A 19 19.06 -0.56 0.79
CA THR A 19 20.36 -0.69 0.11
C THR A 19 20.39 0.17 -1.16
N GLN A 20 19.35 0.11 -1.99
CA GLN A 20 19.31 0.85 -3.25
C GLN A 20 19.18 2.37 -3.04
N TRP A 21 18.41 2.83 -2.05
CA TRP A 21 18.19 4.27 -1.82
C TRP A 21 19.21 4.93 -0.89
N GLY A 22 20.11 4.17 -0.27
CA GLY A 22 21.13 4.72 0.63
C GLY A 22 20.55 5.43 1.86
N SER A 23 19.27 5.20 2.17
CA SER A 23 18.56 5.80 3.29
C SER A 23 17.80 4.71 4.04
N SER A 24 17.87 4.76 5.37
CA SER A 24 17.25 3.74 6.20
C SER A 24 15.77 4.07 6.44
N VAL A 25 14.90 3.16 6.00
CA VAL A 25 13.47 3.12 6.32
C VAL A 25 13.29 3.16 7.84
N GLU A 26 14.13 2.48 8.62
CA GLU A 26 14.13 2.47 10.09
C GLU A 26 14.30 3.88 10.66
N ALA A 27 15.15 4.69 10.04
CA ALA A 27 15.37 6.07 10.46
C ALA A 27 14.14 6.96 10.24
N HIS A 28 13.33 6.66 9.21
CA HIS A 28 12.04 7.32 8.98
C HIS A 28 10.94 6.80 9.92
N LEU A 29 10.94 5.50 10.23
CA LEU A 29 10.06 4.87 11.22
C LEU A 29 10.29 5.46 12.62
N ARG A 30 11.54 5.56 13.08
CA ARG A 30 11.88 6.14 14.40
C ARG A 30 11.42 7.58 14.56
N ARG A 31 11.43 8.36 13.48
CA ARG A 31 10.97 9.76 13.46
C ARG A 31 9.46 9.90 13.26
N ARG A 32 8.71 8.79 13.24
CA ARG A 32 7.27 8.73 12.91
C ARG A 32 6.89 9.41 11.60
N ARG A 33 7.86 9.56 10.69
CA ARG A 33 7.61 10.07 9.32
C ARG A 33 7.02 8.98 8.42
N LEU A 34 7.08 7.73 8.88
CA LEU A 34 6.47 6.55 8.30
C LEU A 34 5.95 5.70 9.46
N ILE A 35 4.79 5.08 9.28
CA ILE A 35 4.26 4.06 10.17
C ILE A 35 4.29 2.75 9.39
N LEU A 36 5.06 1.78 9.87
CA LEU A 36 4.98 0.42 9.39
C LEU A 36 3.92 -0.32 10.19
N MET A 37 2.85 -0.75 9.53
CA MET A 37 1.84 -1.60 10.14
C MET A 37 1.88 -2.99 9.52
N PRO A 38 2.18 -4.02 10.34
CA PRO A 38 1.94 -5.40 9.97
C PRO A 38 0.49 -5.61 9.52
N TRP A 39 0.30 -6.47 8.53
CA TRP A 39 -1.01 -6.71 7.93
C TRP A 39 -2.04 -7.18 8.97
N ASP A 40 -1.62 -8.03 9.90
CA ASP A 40 -2.42 -8.63 10.97
C ASP A 40 -2.83 -7.59 12.02
N ARG A 41 -2.00 -6.57 12.23
CA ARG A 41 -2.35 -5.42 13.07
C ARG A 41 -3.24 -4.42 12.35
N TRP A 42 -3.12 -4.30 11.02
CA TRP A 42 -3.93 -3.37 10.24
C TRP A 42 -5.29 -3.96 9.91
N TYR A 43 -5.31 -4.98 9.06
CA TYR A 43 -6.48 -5.65 8.51
C TYR A 43 -7.11 -6.65 9.50
N GLY A 44 -6.32 -7.22 10.42
CA GLY A 44 -6.80 -8.28 11.32
C GLY A 44 -7.28 -9.53 10.59
N LEU A 45 -7.86 -10.47 11.33
CA LEU A 45 -8.43 -11.71 10.77
C LEU A 45 -9.85 -11.52 10.22
N GLU A 46 -10.64 -10.64 10.84
CA GLU A 46 -12.09 -10.47 10.56
C GLU A 46 -12.58 -9.01 10.74
N VAL A 47 -11.73 -8.01 10.47
CA VAL A 47 -12.12 -6.60 10.70
C VAL A 47 -12.95 -6.09 9.52
N SER A 48 -14.13 -5.53 9.81
CA SER A 48 -14.96 -4.91 8.77
C SER A 48 -14.28 -3.70 8.13
N ILE A 49 -14.59 -3.44 6.86
CA ILE A 49 -14.09 -2.26 6.11
C ILE A 49 -14.33 -0.96 6.90
N GLN A 50 -15.47 -0.82 7.57
CA GLN A 50 -15.81 0.39 8.34
C GLN A 50 -14.86 0.59 9.53
N GLU A 51 -14.50 -0.47 10.23
CA GLU A 51 -13.56 -0.40 11.36
C GLU A 51 -12.14 -0.05 10.89
N LEU A 52 -11.70 -0.57 9.73
CA LEU A 52 -10.43 -0.19 9.13
C LEU A 52 -10.40 1.30 8.76
N LEU A 53 -11.48 1.82 8.16
CA LEU A 53 -11.60 3.24 7.83
C LEU A 53 -11.63 4.13 9.08
N LYS A 54 -12.29 3.69 10.15
CA LYS A 54 -12.34 4.39 11.44
C LYS A 54 -10.95 4.46 12.08
N ARG A 55 -10.23 3.34 12.14
CA ARG A 55 -8.85 3.28 12.64
C ARG A 55 -7.91 4.19 11.84
N ALA A 56 -8.01 4.16 10.52
CA ALA A 56 -7.22 5.02 9.65
C ALA A 56 -7.51 6.53 9.87
N ARG A 57 -8.77 6.88 10.17
CA ARG A 57 -9.13 8.26 10.54
C ARG A 57 -8.50 8.66 11.88
N GLN A 58 -8.61 7.81 12.89
CA GLN A 58 -8.04 8.09 14.20
C GLN A 58 -6.52 8.29 14.13
N LEU A 59 -5.79 7.42 13.42
CA LEU A 59 -4.35 7.57 13.25
C LEU A 59 -3.96 8.84 12.51
N LEU A 60 -4.78 9.26 11.53
CA LEU A 60 -4.54 10.52 10.83
C LEU A 60 -4.69 11.69 11.80
N ASP A 61 -5.77 11.72 12.58
CA ASP A 61 -6.01 12.79 13.55
C ASP A 61 -4.87 12.87 14.58
N GLU A 62 -4.45 11.72 15.14
CA GLU A 62 -3.28 11.64 16.05
C GLU A 62 -1.98 12.13 15.38
N THR A 63 -1.75 11.77 14.12
CA THR A 63 -0.56 12.17 13.35
C THR A 63 -0.53 13.68 13.13
N LEU A 64 -1.67 14.27 12.76
CA LEU A 64 -1.78 15.71 12.54
C LEU A 64 -1.64 16.49 13.86
N SER A 65 -2.26 16.01 14.94
CA SER A 65 -2.13 16.62 16.28
C SER A 65 -0.69 16.57 16.82
N ALA A 66 0.11 15.59 16.41
CA ALA A 66 1.53 15.51 16.74
C ALA A 66 2.43 16.41 15.86
N GLY A 67 1.85 17.24 14.96
CA GLY A 67 2.56 18.22 14.13
C GLY A 67 3.11 17.66 12.81
N PHE A 68 2.77 16.43 12.44
CA PHE A 68 3.17 15.87 11.15
C PHE A 68 2.24 16.34 10.02
N GLN A 69 2.79 16.51 8.82
CA GLN A 69 2.03 16.99 7.65
C GLN A 69 1.14 15.94 7.00
N SER A 70 1.45 14.66 7.18
CA SER A 70 0.76 13.55 6.53
C SER A 70 0.91 12.25 7.31
N LEU A 71 -0.11 11.40 7.23
CA LEU A 71 -0.04 10.01 7.66
C LEU A 71 0.59 9.20 6.52
N LYS A 72 1.78 8.63 6.76
CA LYS A 72 2.43 7.72 5.82
C LYS A 72 2.39 6.31 6.33
N ILE A 73 1.73 5.42 5.61
CA ILE A 73 1.53 4.02 6.00
C ILE A 73 2.30 3.13 5.03
N LEU A 74 3.09 2.21 5.56
CA LEU A 74 3.63 1.08 4.84
C LEU A 74 2.94 -0.18 5.36
N THR A 75 2.23 -0.89 4.49
CA THR A 75 1.51 -2.14 4.79
C THR A 75 1.96 -3.24 3.85
N HIS A 76 1.69 -4.49 4.19
CA HIS A 76 1.84 -5.61 3.28
C HIS A 76 0.56 -6.44 3.24
N SER A 77 0.34 -7.13 2.13
CA SER A 77 -0.80 -8.03 1.98
C SER A 77 -0.63 -9.27 2.87
N PRO A 78 -1.70 -9.77 3.49
CA PRO A 78 -1.69 -11.09 4.13
C PRO A 78 -1.41 -12.23 3.14
N HIS A 79 -0.98 -13.36 3.70
CA HIS A 79 -1.13 -14.68 3.06
C HIS A 79 -2.53 -15.26 3.36
N ARG A 80 -3.48 -15.16 2.41
CA ARG A 80 -4.88 -15.58 2.62
C ARG A 80 -5.54 -16.15 1.35
N SER A 81 -6.68 -16.84 1.56
CA SER A 81 -7.50 -17.50 0.54
C SER A 81 -8.10 -16.52 -0.49
N SER A 82 -8.60 -17.05 -1.61
CA SER A 82 -9.23 -16.30 -2.70
C SER A 82 -10.45 -15.45 -2.27
N SER A 83 -11.22 -15.89 -1.26
CA SER A 83 -12.38 -15.14 -0.74
C SER A 83 -11.98 -13.82 -0.08
N TYR A 84 -10.85 -13.78 0.61
CA TYR A 84 -10.32 -12.58 1.24
C TYR A 84 -10.01 -11.48 0.23
N TRP A 85 -9.49 -11.86 -0.95
CA TRP A 85 -9.11 -10.91 -1.99
C TRP A 85 -10.30 -10.08 -2.46
N LYS A 86 -11.51 -10.67 -2.55
CA LYS A 86 -12.72 -9.93 -2.95
C LYS A 86 -13.06 -8.79 -2.00
N ASP A 87 -13.09 -9.05 -0.69
CA ASP A 87 -13.40 -8.03 0.31
C ASP A 87 -12.29 -7.00 0.44
N PHE A 88 -11.04 -7.46 0.28
CA PHE A 88 -9.87 -6.60 0.25
C PHE A 88 -9.90 -5.60 -0.92
N PHE A 89 -10.35 -6.02 -2.11
CA PHE A 89 -10.52 -5.11 -3.24
C PHE A 89 -11.56 -4.02 -2.98
N LEU A 90 -12.67 -4.38 -2.34
CA LEU A 90 -13.70 -3.40 -1.95
C LEU A 90 -13.14 -2.37 -0.96
N TYR A 91 -12.27 -2.79 -0.04
CA TYR A 91 -11.55 -1.88 0.84
C TYR A 91 -10.61 -0.95 0.07
N GLU A 92 -9.74 -1.51 -0.78
CA GLU A 92 -8.74 -0.74 -1.55
C GLU A 92 -9.40 0.29 -2.47
N GLU A 93 -10.58 -0.02 -3.01
CA GLU A 93 -11.35 0.94 -3.81
C GLU A 93 -12.01 2.03 -2.94
N ALA A 94 -12.51 1.67 -1.76
CA ALA A 94 -13.20 2.60 -0.86
C ALA A 94 -12.23 3.55 -0.12
N PHE A 95 -11.02 3.09 0.19
CA PHE A 95 -10.02 3.82 0.97
C PHE A 95 -9.68 5.19 0.35
N PRO A 96 -9.18 5.31 -0.89
CA PRO A 96 -8.83 6.60 -1.48
C PRO A 96 -10.06 7.51 -1.62
N LYS A 97 -11.24 6.97 -1.94
CA LYS A 97 -12.50 7.74 -2.03
C LYS A 97 -12.91 8.35 -0.68
N ARG A 98 -12.67 7.63 0.42
CA ARG A 98 -13.07 8.05 1.78
C ARG A 98 -12.09 9.03 2.41
N PHE A 99 -10.80 8.94 2.06
CA PHE A 99 -9.78 9.86 2.52
C PHE A 99 -9.66 11.10 1.60
N GLY A 100 -10.10 11.02 0.35
CA GLY A 100 -10.22 12.19 -0.54
C GLY A 100 -8.93 12.99 -0.64
N ARG A 101 -8.99 14.29 -0.30
CA ARG A 101 -7.81 15.20 -0.29
C ARG A 101 -7.01 15.18 1.02
N ARG A 102 -7.33 14.28 1.97
CA ARG A 102 -6.58 14.19 3.23
C ARG A 102 -5.16 13.71 2.95
N PRO A 103 -4.16 14.16 3.73
CA PRO A 103 -2.76 13.88 3.46
C PRO A 103 -2.39 12.47 3.96
N VAL A 104 -2.95 11.44 3.34
CA VAL A 104 -2.60 10.03 3.58
C VAL A 104 -1.80 9.53 2.39
N VAL A 105 -0.62 8.97 2.66
CA VAL A 105 0.20 8.29 1.66
C VAL A 105 0.34 6.84 2.10
N SER A 106 -0.20 5.91 1.32
CA SER A 106 -0.02 4.48 1.54
C SER A 106 0.95 3.86 0.52
N LEU A 107 1.89 3.08 1.02
CA LEU A 107 2.70 2.16 0.22
C LEU A 107 2.28 0.74 0.61
N CYS A 108 1.35 0.16 -0.15
CA CYS A 108 0.87 -1.19 0.06
C CYS A 108 1.77 -2.19 -0.68
N ALA A 109 2.39 -3.13 0.03
CA ALA A 109 3.27 -4.16 -0.51
C ALA A 109 2.54 -5.48 -0.78
N TYR A 110 2.78 -6.12 -1.93
CA TYR A 110 2.09 -7.33 -2.37
C TYR A 110 3.11 -8.31 -2.91
N SER A 111 3.14 -9.51 -2.35
CA SER A 111 3.93 -10.62 -2.88
C SER A 111 3.25 -11.25 -4.07
N LEU A 112 3.99 -11.52 -5.14
CA LEU A 112 3.50 -12.29 -6.28
C LEU A 112 3.27 -13.78 -5.96
N ILE A 113 3.76 -14.30 -4.82
CA ILE A 113 3.31 -15.62 -4.32
C ILE A 113 1.87 -15.52 -3.78
N ASP A 114 1.55 -14.43 -3.10
CA ASP A 114 0.32 -14.32 -2.32
C ASP A 114 -0.82 -13.70 -3.14
N CYS A 115 -0.48 -12.84 -4.10
CA CYS A 115 -1.42 -12.11 -4.94
C CYS A 115 -1.64 -12.85 -6.28
N PRO A 116 -2.88 -13.27 -6.61
CA PRO A 116 -3.18 -13.85 -7.90
C PRO A 116 -2.74 -12.94 -9.06
N ALA A 117 -2.17 -13.49 -10.13
CA ALA A 117 -1.70 -12.66 -11.26
C ALA A 117 -2.80 -11.73 -11.83
N GLN A 118 -4.05 -12.20 -11.83
CA GLN A 118 -5.23 -11.43 -12.27
C GLN A 118 -5.57 -10.27 -11.31
N ALA A 119 -5.22 -10.41 -10.03
CA ALA A 119 -5.44 -9.39 -9.01
C ALA A 119 -4.47 -8.21 -9.15
N VAL A 120 -3.25 -8.47 -9.61
CA VAL A 120 -2.16 -7.48 -9.68
C VAL A 120 -2.55 -6.25 -10.49
N SER A 121 -3.16 -6.44 -11.67
CA SER A 121 -3.60 -5.33 -12.53
C SER A 121 -4.70 -4.50 -11.87
N SER A 122 -5.70 -5.15 -11.28
CA SER A 122 -6.79 -4.48 -10.56
C SER A 122 -6.29 -3.68 -9.35
N VAL A 123 -5.35 -4.22 -8.56
CA VAL A 123 -4.73 -3.46 -7.45
C VAL A 123 -3.92 -2.28 -7.98
N ALA A 124 -3.14 -2.49 -9.04
CA ALA A 124 -2.30 -1.44 -9.62
C ALA A 124 -3.12 -0.26 -10.14
N LEU A 125 -4.29 -0.49 -10.72
CA LEU A 125 -5.19 0.55 -11.22
C LEU A 125 -5.73 1.47 -10.10
N ASN A 126 -5.83 0.98 -8.87
CA ASN A 126 -6.28 1.77 -7.72
C ASN A 126 -5.17 2.61 -7.09
N HIS A 127 -3.92 2.46 -7.54
CA HIS A 127 -2.77 3.18 -7.02
C HIS A 127 -2.22 4.18 -8.05
N SER A 128 -1.79 5.35 -7.60
CA SER A 128 -1.14 6.36 -8.48
C SER A 128 0.26 5.94 -8.92
N PHE A 129 0.94 5.12 -8.12
CA PHE A 129 2.29 4.64 -8.40
C PHE A 129 2.43 3.16 -8.02
N CYS A 130 3.25 2.44 -8.77
CA CYS A 130 3.62 1.07 -8.53
C CYS A 130 5.15 0.94 -8.52
N LEU A 131 5.72 0.42 -7.45
CA LEU A 131 7.12 0.04 -7.36
C LEU A 131 7.24 -1.45 -7.69
N ILE A 132 7.98 -1.78 -8.73
CA ILE A 132 8.19 -3.16 -9.18
C ILE A 132 9.67 -3.50 -9.18
N HIS A 133 9.99 -4.79 -9.09
CA HIS A 133 11.36 -5.26 -9.26
C HIS A 133 11.52 -5.81 -10.68
N ARG A 134 12.39 -5.20 -11.49
CA ARG A 134 12.70 -5.64 -12.85
C ARG A 134 14.18 -6.00 -12.92
N GLY A 135 14.48 -7.28 -13.13
CA GLY A 135 15.87 -7.76 -13.15
C GLY A 135 16.52 -7.64 -11.77
N SER A 136 17.47 -6.72 -11.62
CA SER A 136 18.20 -6.45 -10.37
C SER A 136 17.83 -5.11 -9.71
N GLU A 137 16.87 -4.37 -10.27
CA GLU A 137 16.58 -3.00 -9.85
C GLU A 137 15.10 -2.78 -9.52
N TRP A 138 14.83 -1.91 -8.54
CA TRP A 138 13.49 -1.39 -8.27
C TRP A 138 13.16 -0.22 -9.21
N GLU A 139 12.01 -0.29 -9.89
CA GLU A 139 11.51 0.68 -10.87
C GLU A 139 10.13 1.24 -10.44
N TRP A 140 9.94 2.55 -10.55
CA TRP A 140 8.65 3.20 -10.33
C TRP A 140 7.86 3.32 -11.65
N LEU A 141 6.64 2.80 -11.65
CA LEU A 141 5.64 2.98 -12.67
C LEU A 141 4.58 3.96 -12.17
N GLU A 142 4.31 5.02 -12.93
CA GLU A 142 3.21 5.94 -12.66
C GLU A 142 1.95 5.46 -13.38
N ASN A 143 0.86 5.31 -12.62
CA ASN A 143 -0.45 5.07 -13.20
C ASN A 143 -1.12 6.43 -13.41
N LYS A 144 -1.07 6.94 -14.64
CA LYS A 144 -1.83 8.12 -15.01
C LYS A 144 -3.27 7.69 -15.24
N PRO A 145 -4.27 8.24 -14.51
CA PRO A 145 -5.65 7.97 -14.85
C PRO A 145 -5.85 8.37 -16.31
N VAL A 146 -6.32 7.42 -17.12
CA VAL A 146 -6.74 7.70 -18.49
C VAL A 146 -7.81 8.77 -18.36
N LYS A 147 -7.51 10.01 -18.79
CA LYS A 147 -8.56 10.99 -19.04
C LYS A 147 -9.54 10.29 -19.95
N SER A 148 -10.82 10.27 -19.61
CA SER A 148 -11.88 9.82 -20.52
C SER A 148 -11.91 10.78 -21.72
N SER A 149 -10.95 10.66 -22.62
CA SER A 149 -11.14 11.01 -24.01
C SER A 149 -12.15 9.99 -24.50
N SER A 150 -13.37 10.46 -24.74
CA SER A 150 -14.40 9.76 -25.49
C SER A 150 -13.75 9.14 -26.73
N LEU A 151 -13.40 7.86 -26.64
CA LEU A 151 -13.17 7.05 -27.81
C LEU A 151 -14.56 6.78 -28.36
N THR A 152 -14.99 7.65 -29.25
CA THR A 152 -16.06 7.34 -30.18
C THR A 152 -15.51 6.25 -31.09
N LEU A 153 -15.90 5.02 -30.83
CA LEU A 153 -15.75 3.90 -31.78
C LEU A 153 -16.71 4.10 -32.95
#